data_AF-A0A1G4GUY2-F1
#
_entry.id   AF-A0A1G4GUY2-F1
#
_cell.length_a   1.000
_cell.length_b   1.000
_cell.length_c   1.000
_cell.angle_alpha   90.00
_cell.angle_beta   90.00
_cell.angle_gamma   90.00
#
_symmetry.space_group_name_H-M   'P 1'
#
loop_
_entity.id
_entity.type
_entity.pdbx_description
1 polymer ?
#
loop_
_entity_poly.entity_id
_entity_poly.type
_entity_poly.pdbx_seq_one_letter_code
_entity_poly.pdbx_strand_id
1 'polypeptide(L)'
;MSNDEVKFIEEEYKQFYDKFSYINENTFCVEINMSEENEEESKDMATQKMLKLVIQFDGHHFEVLNEQTHRGTGTKKTQFESIEQIFDTFCPQSFKKFVSQGITRRLNSSL
;
A
#
# COMPACT_ATOMS: atom_id res chain seq x y z
N MET A 1 -22.63 -5.66 1.24
CA MET A 1 -21.62 -6.67 1.66
C MET A 1 -20.24 -6.09 1.37
N SER A 2 -19.79 -5.13 2.17
CA SER A 2 -18.53 -4.40 1.91
C SER A 2 -17.50 -4.50 3.05
N ASN A 3 -17.87 -5.11 4.18
CA ASN A 3 -16.99 -5.20 5.35
C ASN A 3 -16.07 -6.44 5.33
N ASP A 4 -16.45 -7.52 4.64
CA ASP A 4 -15.64 -8.75 4.60
C ASP A 4 -14.38 -8.57 3.75
N GLU A 5 -14.46 -7.80 2.66
CA GLU A 5 -13.33 -7.52 1.78
C GLU A 5 -12.26 -6.68 2.48
N VAL A 6 -12.64 -5.60 3.15
CA VAL A 6 -11.67 -4.74 3.85
C VAL A 6 -11.00 -5.50 5.01
N LYS A 7 -11.73 -6.38 5.70
CA LYS A 7 -11.16 -7.27 6.73
C LYS A 7 -10.22 -8.31 6.14
N PHE A 8 -10.57 -8.89 4.99
CA PHE A 8 -9.68 -9.80 4.28
C PHE A 8 -8.38 -9.09 3.90
N ILE A 9 -8.47 -7.85 3.39
CA ILE A 9 -7.30 -7.03 3.05
C ILE A 9 -6.45 -6.73 4.29
N GLU A 10 -7.09 -6.39 5.41
CA GLU A 10 -6.38 -6.19 6.68
C GLU A 10 -5.56 -7.44 7.00
N GLU A 11 -6.15 -8.64 7.04
CA GLU A 11 -5.43 -9.86 7.45
C GLU A 11 -4.40 -10.35 6.42
N GLU A 12 -4.75 -10.43 5.15
CA GLU A 12 -3.92 -11.05 4.10
C GLU A 12 -2.68 -10.20 3.79
N TYR A 13 -2.82 -8.87 3.86
CA TYR A 13 -1.77 -7.95 3.48
C TYR A 13 -1.05 -7.32 4.69
N LYS A 14 -1.15 -7.88 5.90
CA LYS A 14 -0.45 -7.36 7.11
C LYS A 14 1.04 -7.12 6.94
N GLN A 15 1.69 -7.91 6.09
CA GLN A 15 3.12 -7.78 5.82
C GLN A 15 3.47 -6.60 4.89
N PHE A 16 2.46 -5.97 4.29
CA PHE A 16 2.60 -4.93 3.28
C PHE A 16 2.47 -3.50 3.84
N TYR A 17 2.19 -3.35 5.13
CA TYR A 17 2.03 -2.03 5.73
C TYR A 17 2.51 -2.07 7.18
N ASP A 18 2.88 -0.91 7.70
CA ASP A 18 3.24 -0.74 9.12
C ASP A 18 1.97 -0.52 9.96
N LYS A 19 0.97 0.14 9.38
CA LYS A 19 -0.27 0.45 10.07
C LYS A 19 -1.48 0.40 9.14
N PHE A 20 -2.53 -0.26 9.62
CA PHE A 20 -3.87 -0.24 9.02
C PHE A 20 -4.82 0.54 9.93
N SER A 21 -5.73 1.33 9.37
CA SER A 21 -6.74 2.05 10.15
C SER A 21 -8.04 2.22 9.38
N TYR A 22 -9.14 1.84 10.00
CA TYR A 22 -10.48 2.04 9.46
C TYR A 22 -10.90 3.52 9.59
N ILE A 23 -11.39 4.11 8.51
CA ILE A 23 -12.05 5.42 8.51
C ILE A 23 -13.57 5.22 8.56
N ASN A 24 -14.09 4.30 7.75
CA ASN A 24 -15.47 3.81 7.78
C ASN A 24 -15.54 2.38 7.21
N GLU A 25 -16.74 1.84 7.02
CA GLU A 25 -16.96 0.46 6.54
C GLU A 25 -16.27 0.12 5.22
N ASN A 26 -16.10 1.13 4.35
CA ASN A 26 -15.61 0.95 2.99
C ASN A 26 -14.32 1.75 2.73
N THR A 27 -13.82 2.47 3.72
CA THR A 27 -12.67 3.36 3.58
C THR A 27 -11.67 3.06 4.69
N PHE A 28 -10.44 2.81 4.28
CA PHE A 28 -9.35 2.48 5.19
C PHE A 28 -8.10 3.25 4.79
N CYS A 29 -7.13 3.24 5.70
CA CYS A 29 -5.85 3.87 5.51
C CYS A 29 -4.75 2.84 5.75
N VAL A 30 -3.78 2.81 4.86
CA VAL A 30 -2.54 2.05 5.03
C VAL A 30 -1.37 3.02 5.11
N GLU A 31 -0.49 2.81 6.07
CA GLU A 31 0.78 3.53 6.19
C GLU A 31 1.92 2.55 5.92
N ILE A 32 2.82 2.92 5.01
CA ILE A 32 3.89 2.08 4.49
C ILE A 32 5.21 2.81 4.68
N ASN A 33 6.18 2.13 5.28
CA ASN A 33 7.52 2.65 5.51
C ASN A 33 8.36 2.56 4.23
N MET A 34 8.79 3.72 3.72
CA MET A 34 9.62 3.86 2.50
C MET A 34 11.11 4.08 2.83
N SER A 35 11.54 3.82 4.07
CA SER A 35 12.90 4.18 4.52
C SER A 35 14.02 3.38 3.85
N GLU A 36 13.75 2.21 3.29
CA GLU A 36 14.76 1.37 2.61
C GLU A 36 15.17 1.88 1.21
N GLU A 37 14.48 2.89 0.65
CA GLU A 37 14.80 3.42 -0.68
C GLU A 37 15.97 4.43 -0.72
N ASN A 38 16.55 4.75 0.44
CA ASN A 38 17.41 5.92 0.61
C ASN A 38 18.79 5.58 1.26
N GLU A 39 19.34 4.39 1.02
CA GLU A 39 20.74 4.11 1.41
C GLU A 39 21.79 4.78 0.51
N GLU A 40 21.38 5.31 -0.64
CA GLU A 40 22.24 6.15 -1.49
C GLU A 40 21.65 7.57 -1.53
N GLU A 41 22.41 8.55 -1.05
CA GLU A 41 22.14 10.01 -1.15
C GLU A 41 21.17 10.65 -0.15
N SER A 42 21.44 10.59 1.16
CA SER A 42 21.36 11.80 2.03
C SER A 42 21.86 11.53 3.45
N LYS A 43 22.99 12.12 3.81
CA LYS A 43 23.51 12.20 5.20
C LYS A 43 22.78 13.25 6.05
N ASP A 44 21.66 13.78 5.58
CA ASP A 44 20.89 14.81 6.28
C ASP A 44 19.52 14.27 6.68
N MET A 45 19.38 14.07 8.00
CA MET A 45 18.16 13.79 8.75
C MET A 45 17.34 12.58 8.29
N ALA A 46 17.42 11.51 9.10
CA ALA A 46 16.54 10.34 9.11
C ALA A 46 15.05 10.73 9.23
N THR A 47 14.49 11.23 8.14
CA THR A 47 13.06 11.46 8.00
C THR A 47 12.51 10.15 7.49
N GLN A 48 11.91 9.35 8.37
CA GLN A 48 11.15 8.16 7.97
C GLN A 48 10.15 8.61 6.91
N LYS A 49 10.40 8.28 5.64
CA LYS A 49 9.51 8.60 4.54
C LYS A 49 8.35 7.62 4.64
N MET A 50 7.26 8.04 5.26
CA MET A 50 6.06 7.22 5.40
C MET A 50 5.09 7.57 4.28
N LEU A 51 4.73 6.59 3.46
CA LEU A 51 3.66 6.72 2.48
C LEU A 51 2.33 6.41 3.17
N LYS A 52 1.38 7.33 3.08
CA LYS A 52 0.03 7.15 3.60
C LYS A 52 -0.95 7.08 2.44
N LEU A 53 -1.70 5.99 2.31
CA LEU A 53 -2.74 5.82 1.29
C LEU A 53 -4.10 5.72 1.97
N VAL A 54 -5.04 6.58 1.58
CA VAL A 54 -6.45 6.49 1.96
C VAL A 54 -7.18 5.82 0.81
N ILE A 55 -7.75 4.65 1.06
CA ILE A 55 -8.31 3.77 0.03
C ILE A 55 -9.79 3.56 0.33
N GLN A 56 -10.63 3.75 -0.68
CA GLN A 56 -12.06 3.46 -0.63
C GLN A 56 -12.37 2.27 -1.54
N PHE A 57 -13.21 1.35 -1.06
CA PHE A 57 -13.76 0.24 -1.83
C PHE A 57 -15.26 0.46 -2.04
N ASP A 58 -15.70 0.58 -3.28
CA ASP A 58 -17.12 0.83 -3.61
C ASP A 58 -17.96 -0.46 -3.73
N GLY A 59 -17.34 -1.63 -3.60
CA GLY A 59 -17.94 -2.94 -3.82
C GLY A 59 -17.52 -3.61 -5.13
N HIS A 60 -16.88 -2.86 -6.03
CA HIS A 60 -16.37 -3.34 -7.32
C HIS A 60 -14.92 -2.93 -7.55
N HIS A 61 -14.54 -1.70 -7.17
CA HIS A 61 -13.22 -1.14 -7.40
C HIS A 61 -12.70 -0.43 -6.17
N PHE A 62 -11.38 -0.25 -6.15
CA PHE A 62 -10.66 0.54 -5.17
C PHE A 62 -10.29 1.91 -5.75
N GLU A 63 -10.38 2.95 -4.93
CA GLU A 63 -9.98 4.32 -5.26
C GLU A 63 -9.05 4.86 -4.18
N VAL A 64 -7.92 5.46 -4.59
CA VAL A 64 -7.02 6.18 -3.67
C VAL A 64 -7.48 7.63 -3.56
N LEU A 65 -7.89 8.05 -2.36
CA LEU A 65 -8.56 9.33 -2.13
C LEU A 65 -7.61 10.51 -1.86
N ASN A 66 -6.37 10.23 -1.47
CA ASN A 66 -5.42 11.27 -1.04
C ASN A 66 -4.26 11.47 -2.03
N GLU A 67 -4.46 11.18 -3.31
CA GLU A 67 -3.53 11.56 -4.38
C GLU A 67 -3.36 13.09 -4.43
N GLN A 68 -2.31 13.61 -3.79
CA GLN A 68 -1.77 14.96 -4.03
C GLN A 68 -0.68 14.95 -5.11
N THR A 69 -0.61 13.87 -5.90
CA THR A 69 0.45 13.64 -6.88
C THR A 69 -0.16 13.51 -8.27
N HIS A 70 -0.55 14.64 -8.87
CA HIS A 70 -0.13 14.98 -10.24
C HIS A 70 -0.34 16.48 -10.45
N ARG A 71 0.77 17.20 -10.40
CA ARG A 71 0.94 18.56 -10.89
C ARG A 71 0.73 18.55 -12.41
N GLY A 72 -0.52 18.60 -12.85
CA GLY A 72 -0.87 18.70 -14.27
C GLY A 72 -2.10 17.91 -14.66
N THR A 73 -3.23 18.62 -14.77
CA THR A 73 -4.41 18.30 -15.58
C THR A 73 -5.04 16.91 -15.42
N GLY A 74 -6.12 16.86 -14.64
CA GLY A 74 -7.19 15.88 -14.84
C GLY A 74 -7.60 15.16 -13.57
N THR A 75 -8.73 15.58 -13.02
CA THR A 75 -9.53 14.88 -12.00
C THR A 75 -10.05 13.54 -12.52
N LYS A 76 -9.19 12.57 -12.78
CA LYS A 76 -9.59 11.18 -12.93
C LYS A 76 -9.12 10.46 -11.67
N LYS A 77 -10.07 10.12 -10.82
CA LYS A 77 -9.89 9.11 -9.78
C LYS A 77 -9.37 7.86 -10.47
N THR A 78 -8.16 7.44 -10.14
CA THR A 78 -7.64 6.17 -10.64
C THR A 78 -8.39 5.05 -9.92
N GLN A 79 -9.16 4.29 -10.69
CA GLN A 79 -9.84 3.10 -10.19
C GLN A 79 -8.93 1.89 -10.38
N PHE A 80 -8.85 1.06 -9.35
CA PHE A 80 -8.08 -0.18 -9.34
C PHE A 80 -9.04 -1.35 -9.17
N GLU A 81 -8.83 -2.41 -9.93
CA GLU A 81 -9.65 -3.63 -9.83
C GLU A 81 -9.30 -4.46 -8.60
N SER A 82 -8.10 -4.28 -8.04
CA SER A 82 -7.64 -4.99 -6.85
C SER A 82 -6.67 -4.18 -6.00
N ILE A 83 -6.53 -4.56 -4.73
CA ILE A 83 -5.61 -3.92 -3.79
C ILE A 83 -4.13 -4.13 -4.19
N GLU A 84 -3.79 -5.23 -4.85
CA GLU A 84 -2.45 -5.49 -5.36
C GLU A 84 -2.02 -4.47 -6.40
N GLN A 85 -2.94 -4.01 -7.26
CA GLN A 85 -2.63 -2.98 -8.23
C GLN A 85 -2.26 -1.66 -7.54
N ILE A 86 -2.91 -1.35 -6.41
CA ILE A 86 -2.55 -0.19 -5.58
C ILE A 86 -1.14 -0.39 -5.01
N PHE A 87 -0.86 -1.54 -4.40
CA PHE A 87 0.48 -1.79 -3.88
C PHE A 87 1.55 -1.79 -4.98
N ASP A 88 1.27 -2.34 -6.16
CA ASP A 88 2.19 -2.30 -7.29
C ASP A 88 2.41 -0.88 -7.82
N THR A 89 1.39 -0.02 -7.78
CA THR A 89 1.49 1.36 -8.27
C THR A 89 2.23 2.27 -7.30
N PHE A 90 1.93 2.18 -6.01
CA PHE A 90 2.40 3.16 -5.02
C PHE A 90 3.55 2.65 -4.15
N CYS A 91 3.73 1.33 -4.00
CA CYS A 91 4.81 0.82 -3.16
C CYS A 91 6.15 0.79 -3.90
N PRO A 92 7.25 1.02 -3.18
CA PRO A 92 8.57 1.15 -3.79
C PRO A 92 9.13 -0.22 -4.19
N GLN A 93 10.10 -0.22 -5.11
CA GLN A 93 10.68 -1.48 -5.60
C GLN A 93 11.38 -2.29 -4.49
N SER A 94 11.97 -1.63 -3.49
CA SER A 94 12.58 -2.28 -2.31
C SER A 94 11.54 -3.09 -1.55
N PHE A 95 10.38 -2.50 -1.30
CA PHE A 95 9.26 -3.17 -0.65
C PHE A 95 8.73 -4.35 -1.47
N LYS A 96 8.60 -4.21 -2.79
CA LYS A 96 8.23 -5.35 -3.68
C LYS A 96 9.24 -6.49 -3.59
N LYS A 97 10.55 -6.17 -3.50
CA LYS A 97 11.62 -7.16 -3.30
C LYS A 97 11.54 -7.80 -1.91
N PHE A 98 11.29 -7.03 -0.85
CA PHE A 98 11.14 -7.52 0.52
C PHE A 98 9.99 -8.54 0.61
N VAL A 99 8.83 -8.21 0.08
CA VAL A 99 7.68 -9.13 -0.01
C VAL A 99 8.04 -10.38 -0.81
N SER A 100 8.62 -10.20 -2.00
CA SER A 100 8.98 -11.33 -2.87
C SER A 100 9.96 -12.28 -2.17
N GLN A 101 10.94 -11.75 -1.44
CA GLN A 101 11.88 -12.54 -0.64
C GLN A 101 11.19 -13.24 0.55
N GLY A 102 10.25 -12.56 1.22
CA GLY A 102 9.44 -13.13 2.30
C GLY A 102 8.59 -14.32 1.83
N ILE A 103 7.92 -14.18 0.69
CA ILE A 103 7.13 -15.26 0.05
C ILE A 103 8.06 -16.42 -0.36
N THR A 104 9.16 -16.11 -1.06
CA THR A 104 10.15 -17.12 -1.48
C THR A 104 10.68 -17.92 -0.30
N ARG A 105 10.99 -17.24 0.82
CA ARG A 105 11.47 -17.89 2.04
C ARG A 105 10.43 -18.80 2.67
N ARG A 106 9.15 -18.42 2.70
CA ARG A 106 8.05 -19.24 3.25
C ARG A 106 7.77 -20.48 2.40
N LEU A 107 7.83 -20.33 1.07
CA LEU A 107 7.70 -21.46 0.14
C LEU A 107 8.86 -22.44 0.31
N ASN A 108 10.09 -21.93 0.43
CA ASN A 108 11.28 -22.77 0.63
C ASN A 108 11.39 -23.38 2.03
N SER A 109 10.74 -22.80 3.06
CA SER A 109 10.67 -23.40 4.40
C SER A 109 9.55 -24.44 4.56
N SER A 110 8.69 -24.58 3.55
CA SER A 110 7.58 -25.54 3.52
C SER A 110 7.91 -26.80 2.69
N LEU A 111 9.19 -26.94 2.29
CA LEU A 111 9.82 -28.08 1.62
C LEU A 111 10.80 -28.76 2.59
#